data_AF-A0A1C3HNJ3-F1
#
_entry.id   AF-A0A1C3HNJ3-F1
#
_cell.length_a   1.000
_cell.length_b   1.000
_cell.length_c   1.000
_cell.angle_alpha   90.00
_cell.angle_beta   90.00
_cell.angle_gamma   90.00
#
_symmetry.space_group_name_H-M   'P 1'
#
loop_
_entity.id
_entity.type
_entity.pdbx_description
1 polymer ?
#
loop_
_entity_poly.entity_id
_entity_poly.type
_entity_poly.pdbx_seq_one_letter_code
_entity_poly.pdbx_strand_id
1 'polypeptide(L)'
;MNMYHEIEEGNNIAKKMLCLLLVALVPLLLIAAVYYINPKSNFLQGVSEYTTFLPAIVSSNNPLFSKVMDVYLKTSPMFSLVFFFSFYKRLKLKSNQSVSKLLVTFICFTVFYVCLIYGFLFTNIELTNSVRTLKAMSTNDITLLLFYITLYAGIYVFGCLYLWFGIGTVQAFKARQRTTSL
;
A
#
# COMPACT_ATOMS: atom_id res chain seq x y z
N MET A 1 -32.48 8.66 3.79
CA MET A 1 -31.10 8.87 4.28
C MET A 1 -30.50 10.02 3.49
N ASN A 2 -30.06 11.09 4.17
CA ASN A 2 -29.77 12.39 3.54
C ASN A 2 -28.42 12.37 2.81
N MET A 3 -28.37 12.81 1.55
CA MET A 3 -27.17 12.77 0.69
C MET A 3 -25.95 13.46 1.34
N TYR A 4 -26.20 14.52 2.11
CA TYR A 4 -25.18 15.26 2.86
C TYR A 4 -24.43 14.38 3.88
N HIS A 5 -25.17 13.53 4.62
CA HIS A 5 -24.59 12.66 5.64
C HIS A 5 -23.72 11.55 5.02
N GLU A 6 -24.05 11.08 3.81
CA GLU A 6 -23.23 10.07 3.10
C GLU A 6 -21.89 10.65 2.62
N ILE A 7 -21.90 11.89 2.11
CA ILE A 7 -20.69 12.60 1.66
C ILE A 7 -19.76 12.86 2.86
N GLU A 8 -20.33 13.30 3.99
CA GLU A 8 -19.58 13.56 5.21
C GLU A 8 -18.93 12.29 5.78
N GLU A 9 -19.66 11.16 5.78
CA GLU A 9 -19.14 9.87 6.24
C GLU A 9 -18.00 9.36 5.34
N GLY A 10 -18.16 9.47 4.00
CA GLY A 10 -17.11 9.13 3.05
C GLY A 10 -15.84 9.97 3.23
N ASN A 11 -15.99 11.29 3.40
CA ASN A 11 -14.88 12.19 3.67
C ASN A 11 -14.17 11.84 5.00
N ASN A 12 -14.93 11.49 6.03
CA ASN A 12 -14.36 11.06 7.31
C ASN A 12 -13.53 9.77 7.18
N ILE A 13 -14.01 8.79 6.42
CA ILE A 13 -13.28 7.54 6.16
C ILE A 13 -11.98 7.83 5.38
N ALA A 14 -12.04 8.68 4.36
CA ALA A 14 -10.85 9.08 3.60
C ALA A 14 -9.81 9.80 4.48
N LYS A 15 -10.25 10.72 5.35
CA LYS A 15 -9.37 11.38 6.33
C LYS A 15 -8.68 10.39 7.26
N LYS A 16 -9.41 9.37 7.75
CA LYS A 16 -8.84 8.32 8.60
C LYS A 16 -7.84 7.43 7.84
N MET A 17 -8.13 7.14 6.57
CA MET A 17 -7.20 6.41 5.70
C MET A 17 -5.88 7.15 5.55
N LEU A 18 -5.94 8.48 5.32
CA LEU A 18 -4.75 9.33 5.23
C LEU A 18 -4.03 9.48 6.57
N CYS A 19 -4.78 9.63 7.68
CA CYS A 19 -4.19 9.71 9.01
C CYS A 19 -3.39 8.44 9.35
N LEU A 20 -3.96 7.26 9.08
CA LEU A 20 -3.25 6.00 9.31
C LEU A 20 -2.04 5.85 8.38
N LEU A 21 -2.11 6.34 7.13
CA LEU A 21 -0.95 6.39 6.24
C LEU A 21 0.17 7.25 6.84
N LEU A 22 -0.15 8.43 7.36
CA LEU A 22 0.85 9.30 7.98
C LEU A 22 1.54 8.62 9.18
N VAL A 23 0.76 7.95 10.03
CA VAL A 23 1.31 7.15 11.14
C VAL A 23 2.21 6.02 10.62
N ALA A 24 1.77 5.33 9.56
CA ALA A 24 2.53 4.24 8.95
C ALA A 24 3.83 4.71 8.26
N LEU A 25 3.94 5.98 7.89
CA LEU A 25 5.17 6.55 7.33
C LEU A 25 6.19 6.97 8.40
N VAL A 26 5.78 7.13 9.67
CA VAL A 26 6.69 7.55 10.75
C VAL A 26 7.90 6.61 10.89
N PRO A 27 7.75 5.27 10.95
CA PRO A 27 8.92 4.39 11.06
C PRO A 27 9.84 4.46 9.84
N LEU A 28 9.30 4.69 8.64
CA LEU A 28 10.09 4.90 7.43
C LEU A 28 10.96 6.16 7.56
N LEU A 29 10.39 7.26 8.06
CA LEU A 29 11.15 8.50 8.31
C LEU A 29 12.18 8.33 9.42
N LEU A 30 11.89 7.54 10.45
CA LEU A 30 12.85 7.22 11.51
C LEU A 30 14.03 6.40 10.97
N ILE A 31 13.79 5.42 10.09
CA ILE A 31 14.87 4.67 9.42
C ILE A 31 15.79 5.63 8.66
N ALA A 32 15.22 6.60 7.93
CA ALA A 32 15.97 7.63 7.23
C ALA A 32 16.79 8.50 8.19
N ALA A 33 16.18 8.98 9.27
CA ALA A 33 16.87 9.79 10.27
C ALA A 33 18.06 9.05 10.89
N VAL A 34 17.88 7.77 11.26
CA VAL A 34 18.95 6.92 11.79
C VAL A 34 20.08 6.76 10.77
N TYR A 35 19.75 6.54 9.49
CA TYR A 35 20.74 6.41 8.43
C TYR A 35 21.55 7.69 8.22
N TYR A 36 20.90 8.87 8.18
CA TYR A 36 21.60 10.14 7.98
C TYR A 36 22.50 10.52 9.17
N ILE A 37 22.13 10.14 10.40
CA ILE A 37 22.95 10.38 11.60
C ILE A 37 24.10 9.37 11.68
N ASN A 38 23.83 8.10 11.41
CA ASN A 38 24.82 7.03 11.46
C ASN A 38 24.59 6.00 10.34
N PRO A 39 25.24 6.18 9.17
CA PRO A 39 25.11 5.28 8.02
C PRO A 39 25.57 3.85 8.29
N LYS A 40 26.38 3.64 9.34
CA LYS A 40 26.89 2.32 9.77
C LYS A 40 26.23 1.85 11.06
N SER A 41 25.00 2.29 11.33
CA SER A 41 24.25 1.87 12.51
C SER A 41 24.11 0.35 12.58
N ASN A 42 24.53 -0.24 13.70
CA ASN A 42 24.38 -1.67 13.99
C ASN A 42 22.91 -2.11 13.91
N PHE A 43 21.97 -1.22 14.23
CA PHE A 43 20.53 -1.51 14.10
C PHE A 43 20.15 -1.76 12.64
N LEU A 44 20.56 -0.88 11.71
CA LEU A 44 20.24 -1.02 10.29
C LEU A 44 20.94 -2.24 9.68
N GLN A 45 22.20 -2.49 10.06
CA GLN A 45 22.94 -3.68 9.65
C GLN A 45 22.25 -4.95 10.12
N GLY A 46 21.86 -5.01 11.40
CA GLY A 46 21.12 -6.15 11.95
C GLY A 46 19.84 -6.42 11.15
N VAL A 47 19.02 -5.39 10.89
CA VAL A 47 17.80 -5.57 10.07
C VAL A 47 18.15 -6.12 8.68
N SER A 48 19.17 -5.58 8.03
CA SER A 48 19.61 -6.04 6.70
C SER A 48 20.07 -7.49 6.71
N GLU A 49 20.87 -7.90 7.70
CA GLU A 49 21.42 -9.25 7.84
C GLU A 49 20.30 -10.27 8.11
N TYR A 50 19.42 -9.99 9.07
CA TYR A 50 18.28 -10.87 9.38
C TYR A 50 17.27 -10.97 8.25
N THR A 51 17.31 -10.09 7.25
CA THR A 51 16.36 -10.06 6.12
C THR A 51 17.03 -10.34 4.77
N THR A 52 18.25 -10.88 4.78
CA THR A 52 19.03 -11.18 3.57
C THR A 52 18.27 -12.13 2.62
N PHE A 53 17.53 -13.08 3.17
CA PHE A 53 16.73 -14.04 2.41
C PHE A 53 15.49 -13.43 1.71
N LEU A 54 15.06 -12.23 2.11
CA LEU A 54 13.90 -11.58 1.51
C LEU A 54 14.27 -10.90 0.19
N PRO A 55 13.48 -11.08 -0.88
CA PRO A 55 13.68 -10.34 -2.11
C PRO A 55 13.52 -8.84 -1.86
N ALA A 56 14.36 -8.00 -2.46
CA ALA A 56 14.34 -6.57 -2.20
C ALA A 56 14.63 -5.74 -3.44
N ILE A 57 14.03 -4.55 -3.46
CA ILE A 57 14.40 -3.48 -4.39
C ILE A 57 15.57 -2.72 -3.76
N VAL A 58 16.75 -2.76 -4.38
CA VAL A 58 18.00 -2.24 -3.81
C VAL A 58 18.66 -1.25 -4.75
N SER A 59 19.21 -0.16 -4.21
CA SER A 59 20.05 0.79 -4.93
C SER A 59 21.51 0.42 -4.70
N SER A 60 22.29 0.24 -5.77
CA SER A 60 23.73 -0.04 -5.65
C SER A 60 24.50 1.13 -5.04
N ASN A 61 23.95 2.36 -5.13
CA ASN A 61 24.55 3.55 -4.53
C ASN A 61 24.45 3.51 -2.99
N ASN A 62 23.36 2.96 -2.45
CA ASN A 62 23.09 2.88 -1.01
C ASN A 62 22.41 1.56 -0.64
N PRO A 63 23.14 0.44 -0.65
CA PRO A 63 22.55 -0.89 -0.54
C PRO A 63 21.92 -1.15 0.83
N LEU A 64 22.58 -0.71 1.92
CA LEU A 64 22.06 -0.88 3.28
C LEU A 64 20.74 -0.11 3.47
N PHE A 65 20.73 1.16 3.08
CA PHE A 65 19.57 2.03 3.26
C PHE A 65 18.36 1.54 2.47
N SER A 66 18.56 1.24 1.19
CA SER A 66 17.50 0.72 0.32
C SER A 66 16.96 -0.63 0.80
N LYS A 67 17.82 -1.54 1.28
CA LYS A 67 17.41 -2.83 1.83
C LYS A 67 16.50 -2.68 3.05
N VAL A 68 16.88 -1.86 4.03
CA VAL A 68 16.07 -1.68 5.26
C VAL A 68 14.73 -0.99 4.94
N MET A 69 14.74 -0.03 4.02
CA MET A 69 13.51 0.62 3.55
C MET A 69 12.57 -0.35 2.83
N ASP A 70 13.10 -1.24 1.99
CA ASP A 70 12.35 -2.29 1.30
C ASP A 70 11.76 -3.32 2.26
N VAL A 71 12.48 -3.69 3.32
CA VAL A 71 11.95 -4.56 4.38
C VAL A 71 10.73 -3.92 5.02
N TYR A 72 10.81 -2.63 5.37
CA TYR A 72 9.67 -1.92 5.94
C TYR A 72 8.51 -1.81 4.94
N LEU A 73 8.80 -1.63 3.64
CA LEU A 73 7.80 -1.57 2.58
C LEU A 73 6.86 -2.78 2.55
N LYS A 74 7.38 -3.98 2.88
CA LYS A 74 6.61 -5.22 2.95
C LYS A 74 5.51 -5.21 4.02
N THR A 75 5.54 -4.26 4.95
CA THR A 75 4.48 -4.08 5.95
C THR A 75 3.28 -3.28 5.43
N SER A 76 3.40 -2.59 4.28
CA SER A 76 2.35 -1.75 3.72
C SER A 76 1.00 -2.49 3.50
N PRO A 77 0.98 -3.72 2.95
CA PRO A 77 -0.27 -4.50 2.85
C PRO A 77 -0.91 -4.79 4.22
N MET A 78 -0.10 -5.03 5.25
CA MET A 78 -0.62 -5.27 6.61
C MET A 78 -1.33 -4.02 7.15
N PHE A 79 -0.78 -2.82 6.93
CA PHE A 79 -1.45 -1.57 7.32
C PHE A 79 -2.78 -1.36 6.58
N SER A 80 -2.86 -1.76 5.30
CA SER A 80 -4.12 -1.72 4.55
C SER A 80 -5.18 -2.66 5.15
N LEU A 81 -4.76 -3.83 5.65
CA LEU A 81 -5.63 -4.76 6.38
C LEU A 81 -6.06 -4.19 7.74
N VAL A 82 -5.14 -3.57 8.49
CA VAL A 82 -5.46 -2.89 9.76
C VAL A 82 -6.51 -1.80 9.54
N PHE A 83 -6.34 -0.98 8.50
CA PHE A 83 -7.34 0.02 8.11
C PHE A 83 -8.69 -0.65 7.87
N PHE A 84 -8.70 -1.69 7.04
CA PHE A 84 -9.91 -2.40 6.68
C PHE A 84 -10.63 -2.97 7.90
N PHE A 85 -9.96 -3.74 8.77
CA PHE A 85 -10.59 -4.29 9.96
C PHE A 85 -11.10 -3.22 10.93
N SER A 86 -10.47 -2.05 10.94
CA SER A 86 -10.92 -0.92 11.77
C SER A 86 -12.20 -0.26 11.23
N PHE A 87 -12.41 -0.28 9.90
CA PHE A 87 -13.46 0.52 9.27
C PHE A 87 -14.45 -0.28 8.40
N TYR A 88 -14.30 -1.59 8.23
CA TYR A 88 -15.09 -2.40 7.30
C TYR A 88 -16.62 -2.27 7.49
N LYS A 89 -17.09 -2.11 8.74
CA LYS A 89 -18.52 -1.96 9.04
C LYS A 89 -19.11 -0.67 8.50
N ARG A 90 -18.28 0.35 8.28
CA ARG A 90 -18.66 1.68 7.75
C ARG A 90 -18.45 1.77 6.24
N LEU A 91 -17.75 0.81 5.64
CA LEU A 91 -17.57 0.72 4.20
C LEU A 91 -18.88 0.25 3.56
N LYS A 92 -19.64 1.18 3.00
CA LYS A 92 -20.84 0.87 2.21
C LYS A 92 -20.63 1.35 0.79
N LEU A 93 -20.76 0.44 -0.18
CA LEU A 93 -20.76 0.82 -1.58
C LEU A 93 -22.22 0.95 -2.04
N LYS A 94 -22.70 2.18 -2.19
CA LYS A 94 -24.04 2.45 -2.73
C LYS A 94 -23.99 2.25 -4.24
N SER A 95 -24.14 1.00 -4.66
CA SER A 95 -24.07 0.64 -6.06
C SER A 95 -25.46 0.64 -6.68
N ASN A 96 -25.81 1.72 -7.39
CA ASN A 96 -26.80 1.67 -8.46
C ASN A 96 -26.24 0.95 -9.71
N GLN A 97 -24.98 0.50 -9.65
CA GLN A 97 -24.33 -0.24 -10.72
C GLN A 97 -24.74 -1.71 -10.67
N SER A 98 -24.86 -2.31 -11.85
CA SER A 98 -25.10 -3.75 -11.99
C SER A 98 -24.01 -4.56 -11.30
N VAL A 99 -24.39 -5.64 -10.61
CA VAL A 99 -23.46 -6.58 -9.95
C VAL A 99 -22.35 -7.05 -10.89
N SER A 100 -22.66 -7.29 -12.17
CA SER A 100 -21.67 -7.71 -13.17
C SER A 100 -20.56 -6.68 -13.39
N LYS A 101 -20.88 -5.38 -13.46
CA LYS A 101 -19.87 -4.31 -13.59
C LYS A 101 -18.97 -4.24 -12.38
N LEU A 102 -19.52 -4.35 -11.16
CA LEU A 102 -18.72 -4.38 -9.93
C LEU A 102 -17.77 -5.59 -9.91
N LEU A 103 -18.24 -6.76 -10.32
CA LEU A 103 -17.44 -7.98 -10.36
C LEU A 103 -16.30 -7.87 -11.39
N VAL A 104 -16.58 -7.35 -12.59
CA VAL A 104 -15.53 -7.11 -13.60
C VAL A 104 -14.49 -6.12 -13.09
N THR A 105 -14.91 -5.00 -12.49
CA THR A 105 -14.00 -4.03 -11.87
C THR A 105 -13.15 -4.68 -10.78
N PHE A 106 -13.76 -5.49 -9.91
CA PHE A 106 -13.04 -6.17 -8.84
C PHE A 106 -12.00 -7.16 -9.40
N ILE A 107 -12.34 -7.96 -10.42
CA ILE A 107 -11.38 -8.87 -11.07
C ILE A 107 -10.22 -8.11 -11.71
N CYS A 108 -10.50 -7.07 -12.50
CA CYS A 108 -9.46 -6.26 -13.13
C CYS A 108 -8.53 -5.63 -12.07
N PHE A 109 -9.11 -5.11 -10.99
CA PHE A 109 -8.34 -4.52 -9.90
C PHE A 109 -7.57 -5.57 -9.10
N THR A 110 -8.08 -6.79 -8.96
CA THR A 110 -7.36 -7.93 -8.36
C THR A 110 -6.10 -8.24 -9.15
N VAL A 111 -6.21 -8.39 -10.48
CA VAL A 111 -5.06 -8.65 -11.35
C VAL A 111 -4.04 -7.53 -11.24
N PHE A 112 -4.49 -6.27 -11.31
CA PHE A 112 -3.61 -5.10 -11.14
C PHE A 112 -2.88 -5.11 -9.79
N TYR A 113 -3.62 -5.31 -8.68
CA TYR A 113 -3.05 -5.28 -7.34
C TYR A 113 -2.09 -6.45 -7.09
N VAL A 114 -2.39 -7.65 -7.60
CA VAL A 114 -1.47 -8.80 -7.53
C VAL A 114 -0.18 -8.51 -8.30
N CYS A 115 -0.26 -7.96 -9.51
CA CYS A 115 0.93 -7.55 -10.27
C CYS A 115 1.76 -6.52 -9.52
N LEU A 116 1.11 -5.54 -8.87
CA LEU A 116 1.77 -4.51 -8.07
C LEU A 116 2.48 -5.11 -6.86
N ILE A 117 1.79 -5.94 -6.07
CA ILE A 117 2.36 -6.59 -4.88
C ILE A 117 3.50 -7.53 -5.29
N TYR A 118 3.27 -8.40 -6.27
CA TYR A 118 4.31 -9.32 -6.72
C TYR A 118 5.54 -8.57 -7.22
N GLY A 119 5.32 -7.61 -8.14
CA GLY A 119 6.38 -6.82 -8.74
C GLY A 119 7.23 -6.07 -7.72
N PHE A 120 6.62 -5.42 -6.72
CA PHE A 120 7.37 -4.56 -5.80
C PHE A 120 7.75 -5.19 -4.46
N LEU A 121 7.07 -6.25 -4.00
CA LEU A 121 7.37 -6.88 -2.70
C LEU A 121 8.10 -8.20 -2.81
N PHE A 122 7.98 -8.91 -3.94
CA PHE A 122 8.44 -10.30 -4.07
C PHE A 122 9.49 -10.50 -5.17
N THR A 123 9.95 -9.44 -5.83
CA THR A 123 11.05 -9.54 -6.81
C THR A 123 12.31 -8.83 -6.33
N ASN A 124 13.44 -9.29 -6.83
CA ASN A 124 14.72 -8.60 -6.66
C ASN A 124 14.88 -7.61 -7.80
N ILE A 125 14.88 -6.32 -7.49
CA ILE A 125 15.04 -5.25 -8.48
C ILE A 125 16.22 -4.39 -8.08
N GLU A 126 17.17 -4.23 -8.99
CA GLU A 126 18.27 -3.27 -8.80
C GLU A 126 17.87 -1.92 -9.44
N LEU A 127 17.71 -0.87 -8.62
CA LEU A 127 17.25 0.43 -9.14
C LEU A 127 18.28 1.10 -10.06
N THR A 128 19.57 0.94 -9.79
CA THR A 128 20.62 1.67 -10.53
C THR A 128 20.72 1.24 -12.00
N ASN A 129 20.40 -0.02 -12.28
CA ASN A 129 20.43 -0.63 -13.62
C ASN A 129 19.05 -0.69 -14.29
N SER A 130 18.04 -0.12 -13.65
CA SER A 130 16.66 -0.16 -14.16
C SER A 130 16.33 0.99 -15.12
N VAL A 131 15.08 1.07 -15.56
CA VAL A 131 14.57 2.11 -16.47
C VAL A 131 14.86 3.52 -15.94
N ARG A 132 15.07 4.47 -16.87
CA ARG A 132 15.57 5.84 -16.62
C ARG A 132 14.92 6.55 -15.42
N THR A 133 13.62 6.36 -15.20
CA THR A 133 12.87 6.94 -14.08
C THR A 133 13.28 6.37 -12.72
N LEU A 134 13.36 5.04 -12.60
CA LEU A 134 13.81 4.36 -11.38
C LEU A 134 15.29 4.63 -11.10
N LYS A 135 16.12 4.68 -12.16
CA LYS A 135 17.53 5.10 -12.04
C LYS A 135 17.64 6.50 -11.46
N ALA A 136 16.86 7.46 -11.95
CA ALA A 136 16.86 8.84 -11.43
C ALA A 136 16.52 8.89 -9.93
N MET A 137 15.55 8.08 -9.48
CA MET A 137 15.17 8.00 -8.07
C MET A 137 16.28 7.40 -7.18
N SER A 138 17.18 6.60 -7.74
CA SER A 138 18.28 5.96 -7.00
C SER A 138 19.55 6.81 -6.86
N THR A 139 19.57 8.00 -7.46
CA THR A 139 20.78 8.84 -7.59
C THR A 139 21.21 9.47 -6.28
N ASN A 140 20.26 9.86 -5.43
CA ASN A 140 20.50 10.49 -4.14
C ASN A 140 19.58 9.86 -3.07
N ASP A 141 20.05 9.81 -1.83
CA ASP A 141 19.35 9.32 -0.65
C ASP A 141 17.98 9.97 -0.47
N ILE A 142 17.82 11.26 -0.78
CA ILE A 142 16.55 11.98 -0.66
C ILE A 142 15.55 11.51 -1.72
N THR A 143 15.98 11.36 -2.97
CA THR A 143 15.10 10.84 -4.04
C THR A 143 14.76 9.37 -3.80
N LEU A 144 15.68 8.61 -3.21
CA LEU A 144 15.47 7.23 -2.84
C LEU A 144 14.46 7.10 -1.69
N LEU A 145 14.54 7.98 -0.69
CA LEU A 145 13.54 8.09 0.36
C LEU A 145 12.15 8.41 -0.21
N LEU A 146 12.05 9.41 -1.10
CA LEU A 146 10.79 9.77 -1.75
C LEU A 146 10.21 8.59 -2.53
N PHE A 147 11.05 7.82 -3.23
CA PHE A 147 10.64 6.60 -3.92
C PHE A 147 9.99 5.59 -2.95
N TYR A 148 10.61 5.27 -1.82
CA TYR A 148 10.03 4.34 -0.84
C TYR A 148 8.76 4.89 -0.18
N ILE A 149 8.68 6.20 0.10
CA ILE A 149 7.45 6.84 0.61
C ILE A 149 6.30 6.67 -0.39
N THR A 150 6.54 7.01 -1.67
CA THR A 150 5.54 6.90 -2.72
C THR A 150 5.12 5.45 -2.92
N LEU A 151 6.07 4.51 -2.92
CA LEU A 151 5.78 3.10 -3.09
C LEU A 151 4.95 2.56 -1.92
N TYR A 152 5.33 2.91 -0.68
CA TYR A 152 4.60 2.53 0.52
C TYR A 152 3.16 3.06 0.49
N ALA A 153 3.00 4.35 0.21
CA ALA A 153 1.70 5.01 0.10
C ALA A 153 0.85 4.39 -1.01
N GLY A 154 1.44 4.13 -2.18
CA GLY A 154 0.77 3.49 -3.30
C GLY A 154 0.23 2.11 -2.95
N ILE A 155 1.07 1.22 -2.43
CA ILE A 155 0.67 -0.14 -2.02
C ILE A 155 -0.45 -0.10 -0.97
N TYR A 156 -0.33 0.81 0.00
CA TYR A 156 -1.32 0.97 1.06
C TYR A 156 -2.66 1.45 0.50
N VAL A 157 -2.68 2.53 -0.29
CA VAL A 157 -3.91 3.10 -0.85
C VAL A 157 -4.57 2.09 -1.79
N PHE A 158 -3.82 1.45 -2.67
CA PHE A 158 -4.37 0.43 -3.55
C PHE A 158 -4.86 -0.80 -2.77
N GLY A 159 -4.22 -1.18 -1.67
CA GLY A 159 -4.73 -2.21 -0.76
C GLY A 159 -6.06 -1.84 -0.12
N CYS A 160 -6.18 -0.61 0.39
CA CYS A 160 -7.44 -0.09 0.93
C CYS A 160 -8.56 -0.09 -0.12
N LEU A 161 -8.26 0.33 -1.35
CA LEU A 161 -9.21 0.30 -2.47
C LEU A 161 -9.60 -1.13 -2.87
N TYR A 162 -8.63 -2.06 -2.92
CA TYR A 162 -8.88 -3.47 -3.22
C TYR A 162 -9.90 -4.06 -2.25
N LEU A 163 -9.67 -3.85 -0.95
CA LEU A 163 -10.54 -4.34 0.11
C LEU A 163 -11.92 -3.65 0.08
N TRP A 164 -11.96 -2.36 -0.24
CA TRP A 164 -13.20 -1.62 -0.45
C TRP A 164 -14.04 -2.22 -1.58
N PHE A 165 -13.43 -2.45 -2.75
CA PHE A 165 -14.12 -3.08 -3.90
C PHE A 165 -14.58 -4.50 -3.57
N GLY A 166 -13.81 -5.27 -2.82
CA GLY A 166 -14.18 -6.60 -2.34
C GLY A 166 -15.47 -6.57 -1.51
N ILE A 167 -15.53 -5.71 -0.49
CA ILE A 167 -16.75 -5.53 0.32
C ILE A 167 -17.92 -5.05 -0.53
N GLY A 168 -17.70 -4.06 -1.39
CA GLY A 168 -18.76 -3.52 -2.24
C GLY A 168 -19.38 -4.60 -3.14
N THR A 169 -18.55 -5.49 -3.67
CA THR A 169 -18.99 -6.64 -4.48
C THR A 169 -19.80 -7.62 -3.64
N VAL A 170 -19.32 -8.01 -2.44
CA VAL A 170 -20.05 -8.91 -1.53
C VAL A 170 -21.40 -8.34 -1.11
N GLN A 171 -21.47 -7.05 -0.79
CA GLN A 171 -22.72 -6.37 -0.43
C GLN A 171 -23.71 -6.38 -1.60
N ALA A 172 -23.25 -6.10 -2.83
CA ALA A 172 -24.09 -6.10 -4.02
C ALA A 172 -24.64 -7.51 -4.35
N PHE A 173 -23.83 -8.56 -4.20
CA PHE A 173 -24.29 -9.95 -4.35
C PHE A 173 -25.36 -10.32 -3.32
N LYS A 174 -25.14 -9.99 -2.04
CA LYS A 174 -26.12 -10.23 -0.97
C LYS A 174 -27.44 -9.49 -1.21
N ALA A 175 -27.37 -8.27 -1.74
CA ALA A 175 -28.58 -7.51 -2.08
C ALA A 175 -29.38 -8.19 -3.20
N ARG A 176 -28.72 -8.65 -4.28
CA ARG A 176 -29.38 -9.32 -5.41
C ARG A 176 -30.06 -10.63 -5.01
N GLN A 177 -29.43 -11.43 -4.15
CA GLN A 177 -30.02 -12.68 -3.63
C GLN A 177 -31.34 -12.43 -2.87
N ARG A 178 -31.40 -11.37 -2.06
CA ARG A 178 -32.63 -11.02 -1.32
C ARG A 178 -33.78 -10.58 -2.23
N THR A 179 -33.48 -9.94 -3.37
CA THR A 179 -34.49 -9.51 -4.34
C THR A 179 -35.05 -10.67 -5.17
N THR A 180 -34.32 -11.78 -5.30
CA THR A 180 -34.77 -12.96 -6.06
C THR A 180 -35.52 -13.98 -5.21
N SER A 181 -35.52 -13.82 -3.87
CA SER A 181 -36.21 -14.69 -2.92
C SER A 181 -37.57 -14.14 -2.44
N LEU A 182 -38.03 -13.02 -3.00
CA LEU A 182 -39.32 -12.36 -2.75
C LEU A 182 -40.17 -12.44 -4.03
#